data_AF-U5QJX0-F1
#
_entry.id   AF-U5QJX0-F1
#
_cell.length_a   1.000
_cell.length_b   1.000
_cell.length_c   1.000
_cell.angle_alpha   90.00
_cell.angle_beta   90.00
_cell.angle_gamma   90.00
#
_symmetry.space_group_name_H-M   'P 1'
#
loop_
_entity.id
_entity.type
_entity.pdbx_description
1 polymer ?
#
loop_
_entity_poly.entity_id
_entity_poly.type
_entity_poly.pdbx_seq_one_letter_code
_entity_poly.pdbx_strand_id
1 'polypeptide(L)'
;MSLLENTEQPYDIVQAALPCIAGGLGCWSEQVIEGGAVFDASGAYRYRLWRRWDQERPLLVFVLLNPSTADAHRDDPTLRRCLAFARTWGYGALEVLNLFAWRSSDPRGLTCTPDPVGPDNDLYLLAACQPQRPVILAWGNWGSLQNRNRSVLNLIAGSRLYCLGRTRSGQPRHPLYLSARLEVEPFDECLEFMKSVESPLANR
;
A
#
# COMPACT_ATOMS: atom_id res chain seq x y z
N MET A 1 -23.87 -33.81 -11.48
CA MET A 1 -22.64 -33.55 -10.70
C MET A 1 -22.35 -32.07 -10.77
N SER A 2 -22.79 -31.34 -9.75
CA SER A 2 -22.57 -29.91 -9.58
C SER A 2 -21.08 -29.66 -9.35
N LEU A 3 -20.43 -28.98 -10.29
CA LEU A 3 -19.12 -28.39 -10.06
C LEU A 3 -19.36 -27.21 -9.14
N LEU A 4 -18.91 -27.35 -7.90
CA LEU A 4 -18.86 -26.26 -6.93
C LEU A 4 -17.99 -25.15 -7.53
N GLU A 5 -18.66 -24.11 -8.04
CA GLU A 5 -18.05 -22.79 -8.23
C GLU A 5 -17.63 -22.30 -6.85
N ASN A 6 -16.38 -22.60 -6.51
CA ASN A 6 -15.74 -22.08 -5.31
C ASN A 6 -15.44 -20.60 -5.57
N THR A 7 -16.48 -19.78 -5.48
CA THR A 7 -16.37 -18.33 -5.46
C THR A 7 -15.81 -17.96 -4.10
N GLU A 8 -14.48 -17.89 -4.00
CA GLU A 8 -13.85 -17.22 -2.87
C GLU A 8 -14.41 -15.79 -2.82
N GLN A 9 -15.33 -15.55 -1.90
CA GLN A 9 -15.87 -14.22 -1.63
C GLN A 9 -14.68 -13.29 -1.34
N PRO A 10 -14.64 -12.07 -1.91
CA PRO A 10 -13.57 -11.13 -1.63
C PRO A 10 -13.60 -10.83 -0.13
N TYR A 11 -12.64 -11.39 0.61
CA TYR A 11 -12.45 -11.10 2.04
C TYR A 11 -12.27 -9.59 2.17
N ASP A 12 -13.32 -8.92 2.59
CA ASP A 12 -13.42 -7.48 2.52
C ASP A 12 -12.39 -6.87 3.47
N ILE A 13 -11.44 -6.13 2.91
CA ILE A 13 -10.44 -5.34 3.63
C ILE A 13 -11.07 -4.43 4.72
N VAL A 14 -12.38 -4.15 4.60
CA VAL A 14 -13.22 -3.44 5.57
C VAL A 14 -13.88 -4.39 6.58
N GLN A 15 -14.17 -5.66 6.24
CA GLN A 15 -14.75 -6.65 7.17
C GLN A 15 -13.74 -7.49 7.94
N ALA A 16 -12.45 -7.44 7.58
CA ALA A 16 -11.39 -8.04 8.40
C ALA A 16 -11.37 -7.49 9.84
N ALA A 17 -12.21 -6.50 10.18
CA ALA A 17 -12.19 -5.83 11.46
C ALA A 17 -13.54 -5.48 12.14
N LEU A 18 -14.67 -6.17 11.92
CA LEU A 18 -15.85 -5.99 12.81
C LEU A 18 -16.72 -7.27 12.97
N PRO A 19 -17.45 -7.43 14.11
CA PRO A 19 -17.68 -6.43 15.17
C PRO A 19 -17.40 -6.92 16.62
N CYS A 20 -16.76 -6.08 17.43
CA CYS A 20 -17.24 -5.95 18.81
C CYS A 20 -18.24 -4.79 18.82
N ILE A 21 -19.50 -5.08 18.49
CA ILE A 21 -20.62 -4.17 18.74
C ILE A 21 -21.49 -4.86 19.78
N ALA A 22 -21.23 -4.55 21.06
CA ALA A 22 -22.22 -4.45 22.11
C ALA A 22 -21.54 -4.00 23.41
N GLY A 23 -21.78 -2.75 23.81
CA GLY A 23 -21.60 -2.32 25.20
C GLY A 23 -20.32 -1.55 25.48
N GLY A 24 -20.40 -0.22 25.40
CA GLY A 24 -19.45 0.68 26.01
C GLY A 24 -18.64 1.48 25.01
N LEU A 25 -18.56 2.78 25.25
CA LEU A 25 -17.57 3.67 24.68
C LEU A 25 -16.16 3.18 25.09
N GLY A 26 -15.66 2.14 24.42
CA GLY A 26 -14.31 1.65 24.59
C GLY A 26 -13.36 2.68 24.00
N CYS A 27 -12.66 3.43 24.85
CA CYS A 27 -11.59 4.32 24.44
C CYS A 27 -10.47 3.48 23.83
N TRP A 28 -10.39 3.46 22.50
CA TRP A 28 -9.25 2.87 21.81
C TRP A 28 -7.99 3.64 22.21
N SER A 29 -6.94 2.93 22.62
CA SER A 29 -5.60 3.51 22.68
C SER A 29 -5.15 3.78 21.23
N GLU A 30 -5.33 5.02 20.77
CA GLU A 30 -4.77 5.49 19.50
C GLU A 30 -3.24 5.68 19.57
N GLN A 31 -2.63 5.45 20.72
CA GLN A 31 -1.19 5.61 20.89
C GLN A 31 -0.47 4.45 20.21
N VAL A 32 0.54 4.80 19.41
CA VAL A 32 1.48 3.81 18.87
C VAL A 32 2.27 3.23 20.04
N ILE A 33 2.18 1.91 20.21
CA ILE A 33 2.89 1.17 21.26
C ILE A 33 4.24 0.64 20.77
N GLU A 34 4.40 0.50 19.45
CA GLU A 34 5.63 0.05 18.81
C GLU A 34 5.74 0.69 17.42
N GLY A 35 6.92 1.19 17.08
CA GLY A 35 7.19 1.72 15.76
C GLY A 35 8.68 1.73 15.45
N GLY A 36 9.01 1.76 14.17
CA GLY A 36 10.39 1.81 13.73
C GLY A 36 10.50 2.03 12.23
N ALA A 37 11.74 2.14 11.78
CA ALA A 37 12.08 2.23 10.36
C ALA A 37 13.40 1.50 10.13
N VAL A 38 13.55 0.91 8.94
CA VAL A 38 14.81 0.28 8.51
C VAL A 38 15.41 1.13 7.41
N PHE A 39 16.69 1.48 7.60
CA PHE A 39 17.50 2.24 6.66
C PHE A 39 18.73 1.44 6.28
N ASP A 40 19.37 1.84 5.18
CA ASP A 40 20.74 1.43 4.91
C ASP A 40 21.74 2.11 5.85
N ALA A 41 23.01 1.71 5.79
CA ALA A 41 24.06 2.25 6.63
C ALA A 41 24.28 3.76 6.43
N SER A 42 24.03 4.30 5.24
CA SER A 42 24.15 5.74 4.97
C SER A 42 22.95 6.55 5.44
N GLY A 43 21.81 5.89 5.69
CA GLY A 43 20.54 6.53 5.97
C GLY A 43 19.88 7.18 4.74
N ALA A 44 20.44 7.03 3.54
CA ALA A 44 19.90 7.60 2.31
C ALA A 44 18.71 6.78 1.77
N TYR A 45 18.68 5.49 2.06
CA TYR A 45 17.60 4.58 1.67
C TYR A 45 16.78 4.18 2.90
N ARG A 46 15.45 4.21 2.79
CA ARG A 46 14.54 3.66 3.80
C ARG A 46 13.71 2.55 3.20
N TYR A 47 13.96 1.33 3.64
CA TYR A 47 13.32 0.14 3.10
C TYR A 47 11.95 -0.14 3.73
N ARG A 48 11.79 0.20 5.00
CA ARG A 48 10.60 -0.15 5.79
C ARG A 48 10.29 0.92 6.82
N LEU A 49 9.00 1.14 7.07
CA LEU A 49 8.49 1.98 8.15
C LEU A 49 7.25 1.30 8.73
N TRP A 50 7.16 1.15 10.06
CA TRP A 50 6.00 0.51 10.69
C TRP A 50 5.54 1.24 11.93
N ARG A 51 4.25 1.05 12.23
CA ARG A 51 3.55 1.48 13.44
C ARG A 51 2.60 0.39 13.87
N ARG A 52 2.52 0.13 15.17
CA ARG A 52 1.56 -0.77 15.79
C ARG A 52 0.93 -0.07 17.00
N TRP A 53 -0.38 -0.20 17.13
CA TRP A 53 -1.19 0.32 18.23
C TRP A 53 -2.05 -0.76 18.89
N ASP A 54 -2.23 -1.91 18.23
CA ASP A 54 -2.96 -3.06 18.76
C ASP A 54 -2.29 -4.36 18.29
N GLN A 55 -1.94 -5.25 19.21
CA GLN A 55 -1.29 -6.53 18.92
C GLN A 55 -2.28 -7.63 18.51
N GLU A 56 -3.56 -7.50 18.90
CA GLU A 56 -4.60 -8.50 18.65
C GLU A 56 -5.23 -8.35 17.27
N ARG A 57 -4.94 -7.24 16.57
CA ARG A 57 -5.49 -6.89 15.27
C ARG A 57 -4.49 -7.09 14.12
N PRO A 58 -4.99 -7.30 12.89
CA PRO A 58 -4.15 -7.54 11.72
C PRO A 58 -3.28 -6.33 11.34
N LEU A 59 -2.25 -6.61 10.54
CA LEU A 59 -1.36 -5.62 9.93
C LEU A 59 -1.80 -5.33 8.48
N LEU A 60 -1.85 -4.05 8.12
CA LEU A 60 -2.10 -3.58 6.76
C LEU A 60 -0.79 -3.11 6.11
N VAL A 61 -0.61 -3.42 4.83
CA VAL A 61 0.56 -2.99 4.05
C VAL A 61 0.17 -1.87 3.09
N PHE A 62 1.00 -0.83 3.01
CA PHE A 62 0.95 0.20 1.96
C PHE A 62 2.24 0.18 1.14
N VAL A 63 2.11 0.26 -0.19
CA VAL A 63 3.22 0.48 -1.12
C VAL A 63 3.07 1.87 -1.75
N LEU A 64 3.95 2.79 -1.35
CA LEU A 64 3.97 4.18 -1.80
C LEU A 64 5.07 4.40 -2.85
N LEU A 65 5.28 5.65 -3.28
CA LEU A 65 6.28 5.99 -4.29
C LEU A 65 7.71 5.89 -3.73
N ASN A 66 8.06 6.79 -2.82
CA ASN A 66 9.38 6.88 -2.23
C ASN A 66 9.28 7.49 -0.82
N PRO A 67 10.21 7.15 0.09
CA PRO A 67 10.28 7.75 1.41
C PRO A 67 10.44 9.27 1.38
N SER A 68 9.68 9.94 2.25
CA SER A 68 9.89 11.35 2.59
C SER A 68 10.62 11.46 3.94
N THR A 69 10.11 12.26 4.87
CA THR A 69 10.77 12.61 6.13
C THR A 69 10.43 11.73 7.32
N ALA A 70 9.38 10.88 7.26
CA ALA A 70 9.04 10.02 8.39
C ALA A 70 10.16 9.05 8.77
N ASP A 71 10.31 8.80 10.07
CA ASP A 71 11.34 7.93 10.63
C ASP A 71 10.76 7.07 11.78
N ALA A 72 11.60 6.51 12.64
CA ALA A 72 11.16 5.70 13.77
C ALA A 72 10.29 6.46 14.79
N HIS A 73 10.40 7.79 14.85
CA HIS A 73 9.79 8.63 15.89
C HIS A 73 8.84 9.70 15.35
N ARG A 74 8.99 10.11 14.08
CA ARG A 74 8.24 11.20 13.48
C ARG A 74 7.38 10.71 12.33
N ASP A 75 6.10 11.09 12.36
CA ASP A 75 5.15 10.81 11.31
C ASP A 75 5.04 12.00 10.35
N ASP A 76 5.11 11.73 9.05
CA ASP A 76 4.86 12.72 8.00
C ASP A 76 3.35 12.77 7.65
N PRO A 77 2.88 13.76 6.86
CA PRO A 77 1.47 13.86 6.48
C PRO A 77 0.92 12.62 5.75
N THR A 78 1.76 11.93 4.98
CA THR A 78 1.37 10.73 4.23
C THR A 78 1.16 9.55 5.19
N LEU A 79 2.08 9.32 6.12
CA LEU A 79 1.96 8.26 7.12
C LEU A 79 0.72 8.48 7.99
N ARG A 80 0.47 9.71 8.46
CA ARG A 80 -0.73 10.03 9.26
C ARG A 80 -2.02 9.69 8.51
N ARG A 81 -2.04 9.90 7.19
CA ARG A 81 -3.20 9.52 6.36
C ARG A 81 -3.35 8.00 6.24
N CYS A 82 -2.25 7.27 5.99
CA CYS A 82 -2.28 5.81 5.97
C CYS A 82 -2.75 5.22 7.31
N LEU A 83 -2.31 5.79 8.43
CA LEU A 83 -2.76 5.42 9.78
C LEU A 83 -4.25 5.64 9.96
N ALA A 84 -4.78 6.77 9.50
CA ALA A 84 -6.21 7.06 9.59
C ALA A 84 -7.04 6.03 8.80
N PHE A 85 -6.61 5.64 7.60
CA PHE A 85 -7.26 4.58 6.81
C PHE A 85 -7.20 3.23 7.54
N ALA A 86 -6.00 2.80 7.96
CA ALA A 86 -5.81 1.53 8.64
C ALA A 86 -6.67 1.42 9.91
N ARG A 87 -6.76 2.49 10.70
CA ARG A 87 -7.62 2.54 11.91
C ARG A 87 -9.10 2.51 11.57
N THR A 88 -9.52 3.26 10.54
CA THR A 88 -10.93 3.28 10.09
C THR A 88 -11.36 1.88 9.62
N TRP A 89 -10.47 1.12 8.99
CA TRP A 89 -10.70 -0.27 8.60
C TRP A 89 -10.34 -1.28 9.70
N GLY A 90 -10.09 -0.81 10.93
CA GLY A 90 -9.92 -1.61 12.13
C GLY A 90 -8.69 -2.51 12.21
N TYR A 91 -7.60 -2.16 11.51
CA TYR A 91 -6.29 -2.79 11.68
C TYR A 91 -5.60 -2.34 12.98
N GLY A 92 -4.62 -3.12 13.43
CA GLY A 92 -3.81 -2.84 14.62
C GLY A 92 -2.39 -2.40 14.32
N ALA A 93 -1.95 -2.60 13.08
CA ALA A 93 -0.64 -2.20 12.61
C ALA A 93 -0.66 -1.78 11.14
N LEU A 94 0.31 -0.95 10.79
CA LEU A 94 0.59 -0.47 9.45
C LEU A 94 2.07 -0.70 9.15
N GLU A 95 2.34 -1.19 7.95
CA GLU A 95 3.66 -1.21 7.36
C GLU A 95 3.67 -0.46 6.03
N VAL A 96 4.65 0.43 5.85
CA VAL A 96 4.81 1.26 4.66
C VAL A 96 6.12 0.91 3.97
N LEU A 97 6.00 0.44 2.73
CA LEU A 97 7.06 0.15 1.79
C LEU A 97 6.94 1.11 0.61
N ASN A 98 7.92 1.10 -0.30
CA ASN A 98 7.97 2.05 -1.40
C ASN A 98 8.45 1.37 -2.68
N LEU A 99 8.00 1.87 -3.84
CA LEU A 99 8.55 1.48 -5.12
C LEU A 99 10.07 1.75 -5.17
N PHE A 100 10.50 2.88 -4.61
CA PHE A 100 11.88 3.31 -4.54
C PHE A 100 12.29 3.55 -3.09
N ALA A 101 13.44 3.07 -2.62
CA ALA A 101 13.88 3.29 -1.25
C ALA A 101 14.59 4.63 -1.02
N TRP A 102 14.99 5.33 -2.10
CA TRP A 102 15.67 6.62 -1.97
C TRP A 102 14.80 7.67 -1.26
N ARG A 103 15.34 8.28 -0.20
CA ARG A 103 14.64 9.29 0.59
C ARG A 103 14.68 10.65 -0.10
N SER A 104 13.51 11.17 -0.43
CA SER A 104 13.34 12.51 -0.96
C SER A 104 11.91 13.02 -0.71
N SER A 105 11.78 14.25 -0.21
CA SER A 105 10.46 14.91 -0.10
C SER A 105 9.88 15.32 -1.44
N ASP A 106 10.72 15.36 -2.49
CA ASP A 106 10.35 15.67 -3.86
C ASP A 106 10.61 14.46 -4.77
N PRO A 107 9.58 13.90 -5.45
CA PRO A 107 9.73 12.79 -6.39
C PRO A 107 10.78 13.02 -7.49
N ARG A 108 11.06 14.28 -7.86
CA ARG A 108 12.13 14.62 -8.82
C ARG A 108 13.52 14.20 -8.34
N GLY A 109 13.72 14.01 -7.04
CA GLY A 109 14.96 13.45 -6.51
C GLY A 109 15.26 12.04 -7.03
N LEU A 110 14.23 11.27 -7.42
CA LEU A 110 14.40 9.93 -7.99
C LEU A 110 15.08 9.96 -9.36
N THR A 111 14.88 11.03 -10.15
CA THR A 111 15.50 11.15 -11.48
C THR A 111 16.97 11.55 -11.43
N CYS A 112 17.41 12.10 -10.30
CA CYS A 112 18.78 12.56 -10.08
C CYS A 112 19.64 11.54 -9.32
N THR A 113 19.06 10.41 -8.95
CA THR A 113 19.73 9.34 -8.19
C THR A 113 20.05 8.18 -9.14
N PRO A 114 21.31 7.71 -9.22
CA PRO A 114 21.67 6.61 -10.13
C PRO A 114 20.91 5.31 -9.86
N ASP A 115 20.74 4.96 -8.59
CA ASP A 115 19.93 3.83 -8.14
C ASP A 115 18.89 4.32 -7.12
N PRO A 116 17.71 4.77 -7.55
CA PRO A 116 16.66 5.21 -6.64
C PRO A 116 15.94 4.02 -5.98
N VAL A 117 16.04 2.81 -6.57
CA VAL A 117 15.40 1.61 -6.02
C VAL A 117 16.07 1.23 -4.71
N GLY A 118 17.41 1.22 -4.70
CA GLY A 118 18.22 0.86 -3.56
C GLY A 118 18.41 -0.66 -3.45
N PRO A 119 19.55 -1.11 -2.88
CA PRO A 119 20.02 -2.48 -3.04
C PRO A 119 19.10 -3.54 -2.43
N ASP A 120 18.50 -3.26 -1.27
CA ASP A 120 17.71 -4.25 -0.53
C ASP A 120 16.19 -4.07 -0.66
N ASN A 121 15.71 -3.08 -1.43
CA ASN A 121 14.30 -2.68 -1.40
C ASN A 121 13.34 -3.83 -1.78
N ASP A 122 13.71 -4.63 -2.77
CA ASP A 122 12.90 -5.78 -3.21
C ASP A 122 12.79 -6.88 -2.14
N LEU A 123 13.80 -7.04 -1.28
CA LEU A 123 13.75 -7.99 -0.17
C LEU A 123 12.68 -7.62 0.85
N TYR A 124 12.55 -6.33 1.16
CA TYR A 124 11.53 -5.84 2.09
C TYR A 124 10.13 -5.88 1.48
N LEU A 125 9.99 -5.58 0.18
CA LEU A 125 8.72 -5.75 -0.54
C LEU A 125 8.24 -7.20 -0.50
N LEU A 126 9.12 -8.15 -0.84
CA LEU A 126 8.81 -9.59 -0.78
C LEU A 126 8.44 -10.04 0.64
N ALA A 127 9.21 -9.65 1.65
CA ALA A 127 8.95 -10.05 3.03
C ALA A 127 7.61 -9.52 3.57
N ALA A 128 7.21 -8.30 3.18
CA ALA A 128 5.99 -7.67 3.66
C ALA A 128 4.74 -8.11 2.89
N CYS A 129 4.82 -8.19 1.56
CA CYS A 129 3.70 -8.47 0.66
C CYS A 129 3.52 -9.98 0.50
N GLN A 130 2.65 -10.55 1.33
CA GLN A 130 2.37 -11.98 1.40
C GLN A 130 0.90 -12.24 1.07
N PRO A 131 0.52 -13.42 0.53
CA PRO A 131 -0.85 -13.70 0.07
C PRO A 131 -1.97 -13.40 1.08
N GLN A 132 -1.69 -13.62 2.36
CA GLN A 132 -2.62 -13.43 3.48
C GLN A 132 -2.75 -11.97 3.95
N ARG A 133 -1.93 -11.04 3.43
CA ARG A 133 -1.95 -9.63 3.80
C ARG A 133 -2.51 -8.79 2.67
N PRO A 134 -3.56 -7.98 2.90
CA PRO A 134 -3.98 -7.00 1.92
C PRO A 134 -2.91 -5.92 1.75
N VAL A 135 -2.67 -5.54 0.50
CA VAL A 135 -1.69 -4.52 0.12
C VAL A 135 -2.41 -3.37 -0.56
N ILE A 136 -2.30 -2.17 0.00
CA ILE A 136 -2.77 -0.93 -0.63
C ILE A 136 -1.65 -0.32 -1.47
N LEU A 137 -1.87 -0.23 -2.77
CA LEU A 137 -1.02 0.49 -3.70
C LEU A 137 -1.43 1.96 -3.72
N ALA A 138 -0.47 2.88 -3.59
CA ALA A 138 -0.76 4.31 -3.52
C ALA A 138 0.42 5.23 -3.92
N TRP A 139 1.13 4.90 -5.01
CA TRP A 139 2.34 5.60 -5.46
C TRP A 139 2.12 6.80 -6.39
N GLY A 140 0.91 7.06 -6.87
CA GLY A 140 0.61 8.20 -7.75
C GLY A 140 1.27 8.10 -9.13
N ASN A 141 1.33 9.23 -9.86
CA ASN A 141 1.69 9.21 -11.29
C ASN A 141 3.15 8.84 -11.60
N TRP A 142 4.04 8.90 -10.62
CA TRP A 142 5.47 8.67 -10.82
C TRP A 142 5.88 7.19 -10.71
N GLY A 143 4.93 6.29 -10.41
CA GLY A 143 5.25 4.87 -10.25
C GLY A 143 5.78 4.19 -11.51
N SER A 144 5.46 4.72 -12.70
CA SER A 144 5.95 4.21 -13.98
C SER A 144 7.40 4.59 -14.29
N LEU A 145 8.04 5.44 -13.48
CA LEU A 145 9.46 5.76 -13.61
C LEU A 145 10.26 4.44 -13.66
N GLN A 146 11.12 4.29 -14.68
CA GLN A 146 11.92 3.09 -14.92
C GLN A 146 11.10 1.77 -14.98
N ASN A 147 9.81 1.83 -15.33
CA ASN A 147 8.88 0.68 -15.28
C ASN A 147 8.80 0.01 -13.89
N ARG A 148 9.04 0.78 -12.83
CA ARG A 148 9.19 0.24 -11.49
C ARG A 148 7.88 -0.33 -10.94
N ASN A 149 6.75 0.33 -11.17
CA ASN A 149 5.42 -0.18 -10.81
C ASN A 149 5.20 -1.61 -11.33
N ARG A 150 5.44 -1.87 -12.62
CA ARG A 150 5.26 -3.19 -13.25
C ARG A 150 6.22 -4.23 -12.64
N SER A 151 7.46 -3.83 -12.39
CA SER A 151 8.46 -4.71 -11.77
C SER A 151 8.02 -5.14 -10.37
N VAL A 152 7.51 -4.21 -9.56
CA VAL A 152 6.99 -4.49 -8.22
C VAL A 152 5.71 -5.31 -8.28
N LEU A 153 4.79 -5.02 -9.19
CA LEU A 153 3.55 -5.78 -9.35
C LEU A 153 3.81 -7.25 -9.71
N ASN A 154 4.78 -7.51 -10.59
CA ASN A 154 5.26 -8.87 -10.85
C ASN A 154 5.88 -9.51 -9.60
N LEU A 155 6.68 -8.75 -8.85
CA LEU A 155 7.35 -9.22 -7.62
C LEU A 155 6.35 -9.66 -6.55
N ILE A 156 5.22 -8.94 -6.42
CA ILE A 156 4.21 -9.17 -5.38
C ILE A 156 2.91 -9.80 -5.92
N ALA A 157 2.94 -10.41 -7.11
CA ALA A 157 1.76 -10.91 -7.82
C ALA A 157 0.91 -11.93 -7.03
N GLY A 158 1.49 -12.61 -6.04
CA GLY A 158 0.76 -13.51 -5.14
C GLY A 158 0.00 -12.81 -4.01
N SER A 159 0.14 -11.49 -3.86
CA SER A 159 -0.53 -10.68 -2.83
C SER A 159 -1.90 -10.20 -3.29
N ARG A 160 -2.76 -9.87 -2.33
CA ARG A 160 -4.09 -9.29 -2.60
C ARG A 160 -3.97 -7.78 -2.70
N LEU A 161 -4.08 -7.26 -3.92
CA LEU A 161 -3.78 -5.86 -4.24
C LEU A 161 -5.04 -5.00 -4.30
N TYR A 162 -4.97 -3.82 -3.71
CA TYR A 162 -6.05 -2.84 -3.64
C TYR A 162 -5.50 -1.43 -3.90
N CYS A 163 -6.36 -0.48 -4.23
CA CYS A 163 -5.98 0.94 -4.29
C CYS A 163 -7.09 1.88 -3.82
N LEU A 164 -6.72 3.15 -3.61
CA LEU A 164 -7.62 4.23 -3.19
C LEU A 164 -8.18 5.00 -4.40
N GLY A 165 -8.60 4.25 -5.41
CA GLY A 165 -8.90 4.74 -6.75
C GLY A 165 -7.67 5.04 -7.61
N ARG A 166 -7.94 5.38 -8.88
CA ARG A 166 -6.92 5.56 -9.92
C ARG A 166 -6.86 7.00 -10.44
N THR A 167 -5.67 7.43 -10.84
CA THR A 167 -5.46 8.69 -11.57
C THR A 167 -5.95 8.53 -13.01
N ARG A 168 -5.96 9.63 -13.79
CA ARG A 168 -6.33 9.58 -15.21
C ARG A 168 -5.42 8.64 -16.04
N SER A 169 -4.18 8.43 -15.59
CA SER A 169 -3.22 7.52 -16.22
C SER A 169 -3.26 6.10 -15.65
N GLY A 170 -4.33 5.73 -14.93
CA GLY A 170 -4.51 4.39 -14.35
C GLY A 170 -3.66 4.09 -13.12
N GLN A 171 -2.86 5.05 -12.63
CA GLN A 171 -1.99 4.81 -11.47
C GLN A 171 -2.77 4.88 -10.15
N PRO A 172 -2.45 4.04 -9.14
CA PRO A 172 -3.00 4.16 -7.80
C PRO A 172 -2.82 5.56 -7.22
N ARG A 173 -3.89 6.18 -6.71
CA ARG A 173 -3.82 7.54 -6.15
C ARG A 173 -2.99 7.58 -4.87
N HIS A 174 -2.19 8.63 -4.72
CA HIS A 174 -1.47 8.90 -3.48
C HIS A 174 -2.44 9.31 -2.36
N PRO A 175 -2.25 8.84 -1.11
CA PRO A 175 -3.29 8.96 -0.08
C PRO A 175 -3.48 10.38 0.45
N LEU A 176 -2.44 11.22 0.42
CA LEU A 176 -2.38 12.51 1.13
C LEU A 176 -3.65 13.38 1.00
N TYR A 177 -4.21 13.49 -0.21
CA TYR A 177 -5.35 14.36 -0.52
C TYR A 177 -6.70 13.63 -0.58
N LEU A 178 -6.75 12.36 -0.21
CA LEU A 178 -7.97 11.56 -0.25
C LEU A 178 -8.73 11.63 1.08
N SER A 179 -10.05 11.54 1.00
CA SER A 179 -10.91 11.41 2.19
C SER A 179 -10.63 10.09 2.90
N ALA A 180 -10.59 10.10 4.23
CA ALA A 180 -10.45 8.88 5.03
C ALA A 180 -11.66 7.92 4.90
N ARG A 181 -12.79 8.41 4.34
CA ARG A 181 -14.00 7.62 4.08
C ARG A 181 -14.03 6.97 2.70
N LEU A 182 -12.94 7.10 1.94
CA LEU A 182 -12.89 6.50 0.61
C LEU A 182 -12.93 4.97 0.73
N GLU A 183 -13.77 4.35 -0.08
CA GLU A 183 -13.77 2.91 -0.27
C GLU A 183 -12.54 2.51 -1.09
N VAL A 184 -11.98 1.34 -0.79
CA VAL A 184 -10.91 0.75 -1.58
C VAL A 184 -11.48 -0.12 -2.67
N GLU A 185 -10.77 -0.18 -3.78
CA GLU A 185 -11.11 -1.03 -4.91
C GLU A 185 -10.02 -2.09 -5.15
N PRO A 186 -10.38 -3.30 -5.60
CA PRO A 186 -9.39 -4.27 -6.08
C PRO A 186 -8.51 -3.68 -7.19
N PHE A 187 -7.22 -4.02 -7.16
CA PHE A 187 -6.26 -3.60 -8.17
C PHE A 187 -5.92 -4.78 -9.09
N ASP A 188 -6.80 -5.03 -10.06
CA ASP A 188 -6.55 -6.01 -11.12
C ASP A 188 -5.93 -5.33 -12.34
N GLU A 189 -4.65 -5.61 -12.65
CA GLU A 189 -4.03 -5.17 -13.91
C GLU A 189 -4.70 -5.82 -15.13
N CYS A 190 -5.19 -7.06 -14.98
CA CYS A 190 -5.81 -7.83 -16.07
C CYS A 190 -7.09 -7.18 -16.62
N LEU A 191 -7.87 -6.48 -15.79
CA LEU A 191 -9.08 -5.77 -16.24
C LEU A 191 -8.75 -4.56 -17.14
N GLU A 192 -7.58 -3.93 -16.99
CA GLU A 192 -7.17 -2.82 -17.85
C GLU A 192 -6.55 -3.31 -19.16
N PHE A 193 -5.76 -4.40 -19.13
CA PHE A 193 -5.26 -5.04 -20.35
C PHE A 193 -6.43 -5.52 -21.22
N MET A 194 -7.41 -6.22 -20.63
CA MET A 194 -8.62 -6.69 -21.36
C MET A 194 -9.43 -5.54 -21.97
N LYS A 195 -9.64 -4.43 -21.24
CA LYS A 195 -10.29 -3.22 -21.80
C LYS A 195 -9.49 -2.60 -22.95
N SER A 196 -8.17 -2.68 -22.93
CA SER A 196 -7.32 -2.17 -24.01
C SER A 196 -7.30 -3.06 -25.27
N VAL A 197 -7.49 -4.39 -25.11
CA VAL A 197 -7.57 -5.34 -26.23
C VAL A 197 -8.98 -5.54 -26.80
N GLU A 198 -10.04 -5.14 -26.09
CA GLU A 198 -11.43 -5.15 -26.61
C GLU A 198 -11.78 -3.91 -27.46
N SER A 199 -10.99 -2.83 -27.39
CA SER A 199 -11.17 -1.60 -28.17
C SER A 199 -10.75 -1.60 -29.67
N PRO A 200 -10.20 -2.65 -30.32
CA PRO A 200 -9.93 -2.61 -31.77
C PRO A 200 -11.15 -2.87 -32.67
N LEU A 201 -12.30 -3.31 -32.13
CA LEU A 201 -13.47 -3.69 -32.94
C LEU A 201 -14.58 -2.63 -33.01
N ALA A 202 -14.45 -1.50 -32.33
CA ALA A 202 -15.45 -0.42 -32.36
C ALA A 202 -15.26 0.59 -33.51
N ASN A 203 -14.39 0.31 -34.48
CA ASN A 203 -14.16 1.18 -35.63
C ASN A 203 -13.95 0.35 -36.92
N ARG A 204 -14.97 -0.43 -37.29
CA ARG A 204 -15.19 -0.94 -38.65
C ARG A 204 -16.68 -0.88 -38.98
#